data_AF-A0A4Q3RJ32-F1
#
_entry.id   AF-A0A4Q3RJ32-F1
#
_cell.length_a   1.000
_cell.length_b   1.000
_cell.length_c   1.000
_cell.angle_alpha   90.00
_cell.angle_beta   90.00
_cell.angle_gamma   90.00
#
_symmetry.space_group_name_H-M   'P 1'
#
loop_
_entity.id
_entity.type
_entity.pdbx_description
1 polymer ?
#
loop_
_entity_poly.entity_id
_entity_poly.type
_entity_poly.pdbx_seq_one_letter_code
_entity_poly.pdbx_strand_id
1 'polypeptide(L)' 'AQGLQQFASGQNIDMLIVLPHKHSFFERLFAKENTDDILRTVTIPVLCLHE' A
#
# COMPACT_ATOMS: atom_id res chain seq x y z
N ALA A 1 -8.85 0.59 -1.99
CA ALA A 1 -8.33 0.43 -0.61
C ALA A 1 -9.29 -0.33 0.33
N GLN A 2 -10.59 -0.01 0.38
CA GLN A 2 -11.54 -0.66 1.31
C GLN A 2 -11.61 -2.19 1.20
N GLY A 3 -11.60 -2.76 -0.02
CA GLY A 3 -11.60 -4.22 -0.20
C GLY A 3 -10.35 -4.91 0.36
N LEU A 4 -9.20 -4.23 0.35
CA LEU A 4 -7.95 -4.76 0.90
C LEU A 4 -8.00 -4.81 2.43
N GLN A 5 -8.53 -3.76 3.06
CA GLN A 5 -8.74 -3.75 4.51
C GLN A 5 -9.74 -4.83 4.94
N GLN A 6 -10.85 -4.99 4.21
CA GLN A 6 -11.85 -6.00 4.54
C GLN A 6 -11.29 -7.42 4.40
N PHE A 7 -10.46 -7.66 3.38
CA PHE A 7 -9.74 -8.92 3.22
C PHE A 7 -8.73 -9.16 4.35
N ALA A 8 -7.93 -8.14 4.69
CA ALA A 8 -6.94 -8.23 5.77
C ALA A 8 -7.60 -8.56 7.12
N SER A 9 -8.70 -7.89 7.46
CA SER A 9 -9.45 -8.19 8.68
C SER A 9 -10.15 -9.55 8.64
N GLY A 10 -10.70 -9.95 7.48
CA GLY A 10 -11.37 -11.25 7.33
C GLY A 10 -10.43 -12.45 7.39
N GLN A 11 -9.15 -12.25 7.09
CA GLN A 11 -8.13 -13.31 7.08
C GLN A 11 -7.15 -13.23 8.27
N ASN A 12 -7.34 -12.31 9.22
CA ASN A 12 -6.42 -12.05 10.33
C ASN A 12 -4.97 -11.82 9.85
N ILE A 13 -4.80 -11.01 8.82
CA ILE A 13 -3.48 -10.67 8.30
C ILE A 13 -2.83 -9.65 9.25
N ASP A 14 -1.62 -9.94 9.72
CA ASP A 14 -0.89 -9.07 10.67
C ASP A 14 0.05 -8.06 10.01
N MET A 15 0.35 -8.21 8.71
CA MET A 15 1.25 -7.32 7.97
C MET A 15 0.97 -7.33 6.47
N LEU A 16 1.04 -6.17 5.84
CA LEU A 16 0.97 -6.00 4.38
C LEU A 16 2.37 -5.69 3.81
N ILE A 17 2.77 -6.37 2.75
CA ILE A 17 4.02 -6.08 2.03
C ILE A 17 3.68 -5.59 0.62
N VAL A 18 4.23 -4.44 0.22
CA VAL A 18 4.04 -3.85 -1.10
C VAL A 18 5.37 -3.62 -1.82
N LEU A 19 5.40 -3.91 -3.12
CA LEU A 19 6.54 -3.73 -4.01
C LEU A 19 6.18 -2.67 -5.06
N PRO A 20 6.37 -1.36 -4.76
CA PRO A 20 6.11 -0.31 -5.73
C PRO A 20 7.09 -0.39 -6.91
N HIS A 21 6.58 -0.68 -8.11
CA HIS A 21 7.33 -0.52 -9.36
C HIS A 21 7.42 0.96 -9.74
N LYS A 22 8.62 1.49 -9.98
CA LYS A 22 8.82 2.89 -10.40
C LYS A 22 8.73 3.02 -11.92
N HIS A 23 7.84 3.90 -12.40
CA HIS A 23 8.13 4.74 -13.55
C HIS A 23 8.71 6.07 -13.01
N SER A 24 9.96 6.37 -13.39
CA SER A 24 10.75 7.61 -13.18
C SER A 24 10.71 8.38 -11.82
N PHE A 25 11.88 8.88 -11.41
CA PHE A 25 12.09 9.56 -10.12
C PHE A 25 11.26 10.84 -9.90
N PHE A 26 10.75 11.46 -10.97
CA PHE A 26 10.00 12.73 -10.95
C PHE A 26 8.47 12.57 -10.91
N GLU A 27 7.89 11.40 -11.20
CA GLU A 27 6.45 11.14 -11.01
C GLU A 27 6.10 10.90 -9.51
N ARG A 28 7.09 10.47 -8.72
CA ARG A 28 6.97 10.05 -7.32
C ARG A 28 6.56 11.09 -6.28
N LEU A 29 6.62 12.39 -6.60
CA LEU A 29 6.23 13.45 -5.65
C LEU A 29 4.81 13.96 -5.91
N PHE A 30 4.23 13.68 -7.10
CA PHE A 30 2.99 14.30 -7.56
C PHE A 30 1.92 13.31 -8.05
N ALA A 31 2.21 12.02 -8.19
CA ALA A 31 1.20 11.03 -8.52
C ALA A 31 0.46 10.58 -7.24
N LYS A 32 -0.83 10.92 -7.19
CA LYS A 32 -1.80 10.41 -6.22
C LYS A 32 -1.99 8.90 -6.46
N GLU A 33 -1.08 8.09 -5.96
CA GLU A 33 -1.04 6.66 -6.28
C GLU A 33 -1.84 5.83 -5.28
N ASN A 34 -2.44 4.75 -5.76
CA ASN A 34 -3.26 3.79 -5.00
C ASN A 34 -2.63 3.35 -3.66
N THR A 35 -1.30 3.38 -3.57
CA THR A 35 -0.53 3.09 -2.36
C THR A 35 -0.84 4.07 -1.22
N ASP A 36 -1.05 5.36 -1.49
CA ASP A 36 -1.37 6.36 -0.46
C ASP A 36 -2.76 6.12 0.13
N ASP A 37 -3.74 5.74 -0.71
CA ASP A 37 -5.07 5.34 -0.26
C ASP A 37 -5.02 4.03 0.53
N ILE A 38 -4.14 3.09 0.17
CA ILE A 38 -3.92 1.85 0.94
C ILE A 38 -3.34 2.19 2.32
N LEU A 39 -2.28 2.99 2.38
CA LEU A 39 -1.62 3.38 3.63
C LEU A 39 -2.57 4.14 4.58
N ARG A 40 -3.51 4.90 4.05
CA ARG A 40 -4.52 5.63 4.85
C ARG A 40 -5.68 4.76 5.33
N THR A 41 -5.95 3.65 4.65
CA THR A 41 -7.14 2.81 4.91
C THR A 41 -6.78 1.55 5.71
N VAL A 42 -5.55 1.04 5.55
CA VAL A 42 -5.12 -0.19 6.19
C VAL A 42 -4.67 0.07 7.62
N THR A 43 -5.14 -0.73 8.57
CA THR A 43 -4.84 -0.58 10.01
C THR A 43 -3.66 -1.43 10.49
N ILE A 44 -3.19 -2.34 9.65
CA ILE A 44 -2.05 -3.22 9.93
C ILE A 44 -0.74 -2.63 9.40
N PRO A 45 0.43 -2.97 9.99
CA PRO A 45 1.72 -2.52 9.51
C PRO A 45 1.93 -2.79 8.02
N VAL A 46 2.50 -1.81 7.30
CA VAL A 46 2.82 -1.93 5.88
C VAL A 46 4.32 -1.81 5.67
N LEU A 47 4.93 -2.83 5.04
CA LEU A 47 6.32 -2.84 4.60
C LEU A 47 6.39 -2.54 3.10
N CYS A 48 6.98 -1.41 2.74
CA CYS A 48 7.24 -1.06 1.34
C CYS A 48 8.67 -1.49 0.97
N LEU A 49 8.81 -2.46 0.07
CA LEU A 49 10.10 -2.92 -0.45
C LEU A 49 10.44 -2.17 -1.73
N HIS A 50 11.58 -1.50 -1.74
CA HIS A 50 12.12 -0.85 -2.93
C HIS A 50 13.19 -1.74 -3.57
N GLU A 51 13.30 -1.72 -4.89
CA GLU A 51 14.50 -2.23 -5.60
C GLU A 51 15.70 -1.29 -5.40
#